data_AF-A0A9X3MYV6-F1
#
_entry.id   AF-A0A9X3MYV6-F1
#
_cell.length_a   1.000
_cell.length_b   1.000
_cell.length_c   1.000
_cell.angle_alpha   90.00
_cell.angle_beta   90.00
_cell.angle_gamma   90.00
#
_symmetry.space_group_name_H-M   'P 1'
#
loop_
_entity.id
_entity.type
_entity.pdbx_description
1 polymer ?
#
loop_
_entity_poly.entity_id
_entity_poly.type
_entity_poly.pdbx_seq_one_letter_code
_entity_poly.pdbx_strand_id
1 'polypeptide(L)'
;MRRLVLVLTLAAVAVFGARAALAQVGGKTYTGTHDAGRGGKAEFQVSADGKRVVAYSFPAVDGDTCSFVAKGDEGVWDGAAIGADGRFIYTFYDRIELSGRFDGRTATGTIRLRRVASSGASACDTGAVAWSVATPGEDAPPLPGATPTPEPSDPGSGSGGSSPNPGGGSTPKRRTILASVAVHRDARKISGRLNASERTCRSKRKLTLKRGSKVLARTTSRTDGTFAFSRSAKTRNQRVRVTVASVTRSKTLTCGASTSALIRG
;
A
#
# COMPACT_ATOMS: atom_id res chain seq x y z
N MET A 1 50.87 28.51 -46.61
CA MET A 1 49.45 28.71 -46.21
C MET A 1 49.10 27.70 -45.13
N ARG A 2 49.17 28.07 -43.84
CA ARG A 2 48.85 27.18 -42.70
C ARG A 2 47.45 27.53 -42.19
N ARG A 3 46.51 26.59 -42.31
CA ARG A 3 45.12 26.74 -41.84
C ARG A 3 45.09 26.55 -40.32
N LEU A 4 44.75 27.62 -39.61
CA LEU A 4 44.47 27.64 -38.18
C LEU A 4 43.04 27.12 -37.98
N VAL A 5 42.89 25.90 -37.46
CA VAL A 5 41.57 25.33 -37.12
C VAL A 5 41.25 25.77 -35.70
N LEU A 6 40.37 26.76 -35.58
CA LEU A 6 39.83 27.26 -34.32
C LEU A 6 38.77 26.25 -33.81
N VAL A 7 39.16 25.39 -32.86
CA VAL A 7 38.23 24.49 -32.18
C VAL A 7 37.47 25.29 -31.12
N LEU A 8 36.27 25.72 -31.47
CA LEU A 8 35.35 26.42 -30.56
C LEU A 8 34.74 25.39 -29.59
N THR A 9 35.26 25.31 -28.37
CA THR A 9 34.72 24.46 -27.31
C THR A 9 33.50 25.16 -26.69
N LEU A 10 32.29 24.81 -27.14
CA LEU A 10 31.04 25.23 -26.51
C LEU A 10 30.90 24.53 -25.15
N ALA A 11 31.24 25.24 -24.08
CA ALA A 11 30.88 24.85 -22.72
C ALA A 11 29.37 25.07 -22.52
N ALA A 12 28.58 24.03 -22.77
CA ALA A 12 27.17 24.00 -22.38
C ALA A 12 27.07 23.96 -20.85
N VAL A 13 26.91 25.13 -20.23
CA VAL A 13 26.55 25.24 -18.81
C VAL A 13 25.11 24.74 -18.68
N ALA A 14 24.95 23.47 -18.33
CA ALA A 14 23.66 22.92 -17.92
C ALA A 14 23.27 23.56 -16.59
N VAL A 15 22.48 24.63 -16.65
CA VAL A 15 21.80 25.21 -15.49
C VAL A 15 20.76 24.20 -15.02
N PHE A 16 21.19 23.20 -14.24
CA PHE A 16 20.29 22.42 -13.42
C PHE A 16 19.80 23.33 -12.29
N GLY A 17 18.78 24.13 -12.61
CA GLY A 17 18.03 24.87 -11.60
C GLY A 17 17.46 23.85 -10.62
N ALA A 18 18.06 23.77 -9.43
CA ALA A 18 17.51 23.01 -8.32
C ALA A 18 16.17 23.65 -7.97
N ARG A 19 15.08 23.15 -8.56
CA ARG A 19 13.74 23.49 -8.14
C ARG A 19 13.64 23.10 -6.67
N ALA A 20 13.52 24.12 -5.80
CA ALA A 20 13.19 23.89 -4.41
C ALA A 20 11.90 23.07 -4.39
N ALA A 21 11.99 21.83 -3.90
CA ALA A 21 10.81 20.99 -3.77
C ALA A 21 9.83 21.75 -2.90
N LEU A 22 8.62 21.98 -3.41
CA LEU A 22 7.60 22.57 -2.57
C LEU A 22 7.30 21.59 -1.45
N ALA A 23 7.27 22.09 -0.21
CA ALA A 23 6.93 21.26 0.93
C ALA A 23 5.53 20.67 0.75
N GLN A 24 5.41 19.37 1.00
CA GLN A 24 4.15 18.64 1.03
C GLN A 24 3.14 19.28 1.99
N VAL A 25 1.85 19.15 1.67
CA VAL A 25 0.77 19.69 2.49
C VAL A 25 0.44 18.68 3.60
N GLY A 26 0.84 19.01 4.83
CA GLY A 26 0.55 18.22 6.01
C GLY A 26 -0.94 18.03 6.27
N GLY A 27 -1.31 16.86 6.81
CA GLY A 27 -2.68 16.52 7.20
C GLY A 27 -3.62 16.24 6.03
N LYS A 28 -3.11 16.17 4.79
CA LYS A 28 -3.90 15.93 3.58
C LYS A 28 -3.86 14.47 3.14
N THR A 29 -4.92 14.09 2.45
CA THR A 29 -5.00 12.87 1.67
C THR A 29 -4.70 13.20 0.22
N TYR A 30 -3.75 12.48 -0.36
CA TYR A 30 -3.40 12.54 -1.76
C TYR A 30 -4.04 11.34 -2.46
N THR A 31 -4.70 11.55 -3.58
CA THR A 31 -5.38 10.50 -4.37
C THR A 31 -4.92 10.54 -5.81
N GLY A 32 -4.85 9.39 -6.47
CA GLY A 32 -4.51 9.29 -7.88
C GLY A 32 -4.49 7.84 -8.35
N THR A 33 -3.54 7.49 -9.22
CA THR A 33 -3.51 6.21 -9.91
C THR A 33 -2.15 5.51 -9.87
N HIS A 34 -2.16 4.18 -10.06
CA HIS A 34 -0.95 3.35 -10.21
C HIS A 34 -1.00 2.42 -11.42
N ASP A 35 -2.08 2.47 -12.20
CA ASP A 35 -2.24 1.75 -13.46
C ASP A 35 -2.96 2.67 -14.45
N ALA A 36 -2.22 3.16 -15.44
CA ALA A 36 -2.73 4.06 -16.47
C ALA A 36 -3.82 3.42 -17.34
N GLY A 37 -3.81 2.09 -17.50
CA GLY A 37 -4.72 1.37 -18.39
C GLY A 37 -5.99 0.86 -17.73
N ARG A 38 -5.97 0.61 -16.42
CA ARG A 38 -7.13 0.02 -15.69
C ARG A 38 -7.72 0.91 -14.61
N GLY A 39 -7.19 2.12 -14.41
CA GLY A 39 -7.70 3.04 -13.40
C GLY A 39 -7.45 2.54 -11.97
N GLY A 40 -6.34 1.82 -11.78
CA GLY A 40 -5.91 1.41 -10.45
C GLY A 40 -5.73 2.63 -9.55
N LYS A 41 -6.26 2.61 -8.32
CA LYS A 41 -6.24 3.76 -7.41
C LYS A 41 -5.01 3.73 -6.51
N ALA A 42 -4.44 4.91 -6.25
CA ALA A 42 -3.44 5.14 -5.23
C ALA A 42 -3.94 6.22 -4.25
N GLU A 43 -3.73 6.00 -2.95
CA GLU A 43 -4.07 6.97 -1.90
C GLU A 43 -2.95 7.04 -0.87
N PHE A 44 -2.65 8.24 -0.36
CA PHE A 44 -1.70 8.48 0.71
C PHE A 44 -2.27 9.47 1.71
N GLN A 45 -1.99 9.27 3.00
CA GLN A 45 -2.25 10.26 4.03
C GLN A 45 -0.93 10.77 4.58
N VAL A 46 -0.75 12.08 4.58
CA VAL A 46 0.42 12.75 5.15
C VAL A 46 0.08 13.24 6.55
N SER A 47 1.01 13.02 7.48
CA SER A 47 0.97 13.54 8.87
C SER A 47 0.71 15.05 8.90
N ALA A 48 0.13 15.55 9.99
CA ALA A 48 -0.22 16.95 10.15
C ALA A 48 0.98 17.91 10.02
N ASP A 49 2.18 17.48 10.43
CA ASP A 49 3.42 18.24 10.30
C ASP A 49 4.09 18.12 8.92
N GLY A 50 3.49 17.34 8.01
CA GLY A 50 4.03 17.07 6.69
C GLY A 50 5.19 16.10 6.67
N LYS A 51 5.73 15.63 7.80
CA LYS A 51 7.04 14.96 7.82
C LYS A 51 7.00 13.47 7.52
N ARG A 52 5.81 12.89 7.42
CA ARG A 52 5.63 11.43 7.27
C ARG A 52 4.41 11.06 6.44
N VAL A 53 4.51 9.99 5.66
CA VAL A 53 3.37 9.24 5.14
C VAL A 53 2.86 8.31 6.25
N VAL A 54 1.64 8.54 6.73
CA VAL A 54 1.05 7.80 7.87
C VAL A 54 0.07 6.71 7.44
N ALA A 55 -0.42 6.76 6.22
CA ALA A 55 -1.21 5.70 5.59
C ALA A 55 -1.04 5.73 4.07
N TYR A 56 -1.25 4.58 3.43
CA TYR A 56 -1.28 4.46 1.97
C TYR A 56 -2.25 3.37 1.53
N SER A 57 -2.74 3.39 0.29
CA SER A 57 -3.61 2.35 -0.24
C SER A 57 -3.42 2.18 -1.75
N PHE A 58 -3.13 0.95 -2.17
CA PHE A 58 -3.05 0.51 -3.56
C PHE A 58 -3.91 -0.76 -3.74
N PRO A 59 -5.23 -0.61 -3.92
CA PRO A 59 -6.08 -1.73 -4.32
C PRO A 59 -5.68 -2.25 -5.71
N ALA A 60 -5.78 -3.57 -5.89
CA ALA A 60 -5.65 -4.23 -7.19
C ALA A 60 -4.33 -3.89 -7.91
N VAL A 61 -3.19 -3.96 -7.19
CA VAL A 61 -1.88 -3.97 -7.86
C VAL A 61 -1.74 -5.29 -8.61
N ASP A 62 -1.72 -5.21 -9.94
CA ASP A 62 -1.52 -6.36 -10.81
C ASP A 62 -0.03 -6.70 -10.92
N GLY A 63 0.29 -7.97 -10.77
CA GLY A 63 1.65 -8.49 -10.78
C GLY A 63 1.68 -9.99 -10.49
N ASP A 64 2.27 -10.74 -11.41
CA ASP A 64 1.76 -12.01 -11.95
C ASP A 64 1.34 -13.11 -10.93
N THR A 65 0.16 -13.70 -11.19
CA THR A 65 -0.64 -14.66 -10.38
C THR A 65 -1.19 -14.21 -9.02
N CYS A 66 -0.70 -13.12 -8.41
CA CYS A 66 -1.06 -12.78 -7.04
C CYS A 66 -1.79 -11.42 -6.99
N SER A 67 -3.08 -11.43 -6.69
CA SER A 67 -3.79 -10.17 -6.37
C SER A 67 -3.31 -9.64 -5.03
N PHE A 68 -2.94 -8.35 -4.99
CA PHE A 68 -2.54 -7.67 -3.78
C PHE A 68 -3.48 -6.51 -3.46
N VAL A 69 -3.78 -6.37 -2.17
CA VAL A 69 -4.40 -5.17 -1.60
C VAL A 69 -3.38 -4.62 -0.60
N ALA A 70 -2.61 -3.62 -1.01
CA ALA A 70 -1.72 -2.93 -0.10
C ALA A 70 -2.52 -1.83 0.57
N LYS A 71 -2.88 -2.00 1.84
CA LYS A 71 -3.33 -0.91 2.70
C LYS A 71 -2.29 -0.75 3.79
N GLY A 72 -1.66 0.41 3.80
CA GLY A 72 -0.88 0.91 4.90
C GLY A 72 -1.67 0.86 6.21
N ASP A 73 -0.94 1.01 7.27
CA ASP A 73 -1.16 0.37 8.56
C ASP A 73 -2.03 1.18 9.53
N GLU A 74 -2.80 2.15 9.04
CA GLU A 74 -3.78 2.96 9.81
C GLU A 74 -3.18 3.50 11.14
N GLY A 75 -1.92 3.97 11.11
CA GLY A 75 -1.24 4.56 12.27
C GLY A 75 -0.67 3.56 13.29
N VAL A 76 -0.43 2.31 12.89
CA VAL A 76 0.19 1.28 13.76
C VAL A 76 1.72 1.41 13.80
N TRP A 77 2.35 1.94 12.75
CA TRP A 77 3.78 2.22 12.70
C TRP A 77 4.05 3.72 12.55
N ASP A 78 5.30 4.12 12.76
CA ASP A 78 5.73 5.53 12.70
C ASP A 78 5.49 6.21 11.35
N GLY A 79 5.12 5.45 10.30
CA GLY A 79 4.99 5.93 8.93
C GLY A 79 6.34 6.04 8.21
N ALA A 80 6.30 6.41 6.93
CA ALA A 80 7.51 6.65 6.15
C ALA A 80 7.96 8.10 6.33
N ALA A 81 9.18 8.33 6.81
CA ALA A 81 9.72 9.68 6.91
C ALA A 81 9.90 10.31 5.52
N ILE A 82 9.45 11.55 5.39
CA ILE A 82 9.61 12.38 4.19
C ILE A 82 10.81 13.29 4.44
N GLY A 83 11.85 13.17 3.60
CA GLY A 83 13.04 14.00 3.64
C GLY A 83 12.74 15.45 3.29
N ALA A 84 13.70 16.33 3.56
CA ALA A 84 13.60 17.76 3.23
C ALA A 84 13.44 18.02 1.72
N ASP A 85 13.84 17.08 0.87
CA ASP A 85 13.68 17.11 -0.57
C ASP A 85 12.38 16.44 -1.06
N GLY A 86 11.45 16.17 -0.15
CA GLY A 86 10.16 15.53 -0.43
C GLY A 86 10.25 14.02 -0.68
N ARG A 87 11.44 13.41 -0.68
CA ARG A 87 11.60 11.98 -0.95
C ARG A 87 11.30 11.13 0.27
N PHE A 88 10.74 9.94 0.04
CA PHE A 88 10.57 8.93 1.08
C PHE A 88 10.82 7.53 0.52
N ILE A 89 11.28 6.65 1.39
CA ILE A 89 11.39 5.21 1.15
C ILE A 89 10.78 4.51 2.36
N TYR A 90 9.90 3.56 2.09
CA TYR A 90 9.26 2.73 3.08
C TYR A 90 9.45 1.27 2.71
N THR A 91 10.02 0.54 3.66
CA THR A 91 10.24 -0.89 3.50
C THR A 91 9.58 -1.62 4.66
N PHE A 92 8.52 -2.38 4.38
CA PHE A 92 7.89 -3.24 5.37
C PHE A 92 8.43 -4.65 5.22
N TYR A 93 9.47 -4.95 6.00
CA TYR A 93 10.25 -6.19 5.90
C TYR A 93 10.71 -6.44 4.46
N ASP A 94 10.57 -7.67 3.98
CA ASP A 94 10.83 -8.13 2.64
C ASP A 94 9.55 -8.19 1.78
N ARG A 95 8.49 -7.46 2.17
CA ARG A 95 7.15 -7.58 1.58
C ARG A 95 6.65 -6.39 0.80
N ILE A 96 7.00 -5.19 1.23
CA ILE A 96 6.56 -3.95 0.58
C ILE A 96 7.77 -3.05 0.49
N GLU A 97 8.02 -2.56 -0.71
CA GLU A 97 8.97 -1.50 -0.98
C GLU A 97 8.20 -0.39 -1.69
N LEU A 98 8.03 0.74 -1.01
CA LEU A 98 7.29 1.89 -1.49
C LEU A 98 8.24 3.07 -1.47
N SER A 99 8.43 3.72 -2.60
CA SER A 99 9.28 4.90 -2.71
C SER A 99 8.55 5.98 -3.48
N GLY A 100 8.84 7.24 -3.17
CA GLY A 100 8.27 8.35 -3.91
C GLY A 100 8.85 9.69 -3.53
N ARG A 101 8.31 10.73 -4.15
CA ARG A 101 8.67 12.12 -3.90
C ARG A 101 7.42 12.99 -3.94
N PHE A 102 7.23 13.79 -2.91
CA PHE A 102 6.27 14.88 -2.91
C PHE A 102 6.88 16.14 -3.56
N ASP A 103 6.07 16.82 -4.36
CA ASP A 103 6.35 18.15 -4.89
C ASP A 103 5.11 19.01 -4.66
N GLY A 104 5.04 19.59 -3.45
CA GLY A 104 3.92 20.36 -2.96
C GLY A 104 2.63 19.56 -2.87
N ARG A 105 1.71 19.83 -3.80
CA ARG A 105 0.36 19.23 -3.85
C ARG A 105 0.29 17.94 -4.65
N THR A 106 1.39 17.51 -5.23
CA THR A 106 1.48 16.28 -6.01
C THR A 106 2.55 15.34 -5.47
N ALA A 107 2.49 14.06 -5.83
CA ALA A 107 3.55 13.12 -5.57
C ALA A 107 3.57 12.00 -6.62
N THR A 108 4.77 11.50 -6.92
CA THR A 108 4.97 10.33 -7.79
C THR A 108 5.95 9.35 -7.16
N GLY A 109 5.93 8.11 -7.61
CA GLY A 109 6.87 7.12 -7.12
C GLY A 109 6.64 5.72 -7.66
N THR A 110 7.17 4.73 -6.95
CA THR A 110 7.00 3.31 -7.26
C THR A 110 6.59 2.51 -6.03
N ILE A 111 5.88 1.42 -6.27
CA ILE A 111 5.57 0.40 -5.27
C ILE A 111 5.93 -0.97 -5.82
N ARG A 112 6.59 -1.80 -5.01
CA ARG A 112 6.87 -3.20 -5.27
C ARG A 112 6.35 -4.04 -4.13
N LEU A 113 5.49 -4.99 -4.44
CA LEU A 113 4.95 -5.94 -3.49
C LEU A 113 5.62 -7.29 -3.68
N ARG A 114 6.22 -7.78 -2.61
CA ARG A 114 6.89 -9.06 -2.53
C ARG A 114 6.07 -9.98 -1.62
N ARG A 115 5.58 -11.09 -2.15
CA ARG A 115 5.06 -12.19 -1.33
C ARG A 115 6.20 -13.15 -1.07
N VAL A 116 6.70 -13.15 0.15
CA VAL A 116 7.64 -14.16 0.61
C VAL A 116 6.94 -15.52 0.60
N ALA A 117 7.54 -16.48 -0.09
CA ALA A 117 7.16 -17.89 -0.02
C ALA A 117 7.06 -18.33 1.44
N SER A 118 5.86 -18.66 1.93
CA SER A 118 5.76 -19.56 3.08
C SER A 118 6.10 -20.96 2.62
N SER A 119 6.84 -21.76 3.41
CA SER A 119 7.26 -23.13 3.09
C SER A 119 6.24 -23.87 2.20
N GLY A 120 6.57 -24.08 0.91
CA GLY A 120 5.73 -24.76 -0.07
C GLY A 120 4.91 -23.87 -1.04
N ALA A 121 4.96 -22.55 -0.94
CA ALA A 121 4.34 -21.63 -1.89
C ALA A 121 5.38 -20.91 -2.75
N SER A 122 5.08 -20.64 -4.02
CA SER A 122 5.92 -19.80 -4.88
C SER A 122 5.97 -18.37 -4.33
N ALA A 123 7.16 -17.75 -4.33
CA ALA A 123 7.26 -16.31 -4.08
C ALA A 123 6.58 -15.57 -5.24
N CYS A 124 5.81 -14.52 -4.95
CA CYS A 124 5.32 -13.61 -6.01
C CYS A 124 5.97 -12.24 -5.86
N ASP A 125 6.28 -11.62 -6.98
CA ASP A 125 6.83 -10.27 -7.07
C ASP A 125 6.03 -9.51 -8.11
N THR A 126 5.44 -8.38 -7.73
CA THR A 126 4.62 -7.59 -8.66
C THR A 126 5.44 -6.82 -9.69
N GLY A 127 6.78 -6.86 -9.59
CA GLY A 127 7.60 -5.82 -10.20
C GLY A 127 7.36 -4.46 -9.54
N ALA A 128 8.08 -3.45 -9.99
CA ALA A 128 7.87 -2.07 -9.55
C ALA A 128 6.74 -1.43 -10.38
N VAL A 129 5.67 -1.01 -9.71
CA VAL A 129 4.51 -0.33 -10.30
C VAL A 129 4.63 1.16 -10.01
N ALA A 130 4.59 1.99 -11.05
CA ALA A 130 4.62 3.44 -10.90
C ALA A 130 3.28 3.96 -10.34
N TRP A 131 3.32 5.05 -9.59
CA TRP A 131 2.11 5.72 -9.09
C TRP A 131 2.24 7.23 -9.12
N SER A 132 1.08 7.90 -9.15
CA SER A 132 0.96 9.36 -9.14
C SER A 132 -0.29 9.78 -8.37
N VAL A 133 -0.18 10.81 -7.54
CA VAL A 133 -1.26 11.30 -6.68
C VAL A 133 -1.23 12.82 -6.52
N ALA A 134 -2.37 13.42 -6.18
CA ALA A 134 -2.50 14.84 -5.86
C ALA A 134 -3.49 15.09 -4.71
N THR A 135 -3.40 16.25 -4.06
CA THR A 135 -4.42 16.72 -3.11
C THR A 135 -5.74 17.05 -3.82
N PRO A 136 -6.89 17.10 -3.12
CA PRO A 136 -8.16 17.46 -3.72
C PRO A 136 -8.11 18.83 -4.43
N GLY A 137 -8.64 18.89 -5.65
CA GLY A 137 -8.65 20.09 -6.49
C GLY A 137 -7.42 20.29 -7.36
N GLU A 138 -6.50 19.32 -7.41
CA GLU A 138 -5.30 19.33 -8.25
C GLU A 138 -5.24 18.07 -9.10
N ASP A 139 -4.66 18.19 -10.30
CA ASP A 139 -4.46 17.05 -11.18
C ASP A 139 -3.20 16.27 -10.80
N ALA A 140 -3.33 14.94 -10.71
CA ALA A 140 -2.19 14.07 -10.49
C ALA A 140 -1.27 14.11 -11.73
N PRO A 141 0.06 14.20 -11.54
CA PRO A 141 1.01 14.13 -12.65
C PRO A 141 0.78 12.87 -13.52
N PRO A 142 1.10 12.89 -14.82
CA PRO A 142 1.06 11.69 -15.63
C PRO A 142 1.99 10.62 -15.05
N LEU A 143 1.57 9.35 -15.14
CA LEU A 143 2.42 8.23 -14.70
C LEU A 143 3.69 8.18 -15.56
N PRO A 144 4.88 7.99 -14.96
CA PRO A 144 6.12 7.83 -15.70
C PRO A 144 6.00 6.70 -16.73
N GLY A 145 6.19 7.00 -18.01
CA GLY A 145 6.11 6.02 -19.10
C GLY A 145 4.70 5.74 -19.64
N ALA A 146 3.66 6.44 -19.17
CA ALA A 146 2.38 6.44 -19.87
C ALA A 146 2.53 7.23 -21.18
N THR A 147 2.41 6.55 -22.32
CA THR A 147 2.16 7.24 -23.59
C THR A 147 0.84 8.01 -23.43
N PRO A 148 0.80 9.33 -23.65
CA PRO A 148 -0.46 10.06 -23.59
C PRO A 148 -1.42 9.39 -24.56
N THR A 149 -2.50 8.82 -24.04
CA THR A 149 -3.60 8.38 -24.89
C THR A 149 -4.15 9.65 -25.51
N PRO A 150 -4.16 9.79 -26.85
CA PRO A 150 -4.67 10.99 -27.48
C PRO A 150 -6.10 11.21 -27.00
N GLU A 151 -6.33 12.38 -26.43
CA GLU A 151 -7.64 12.88 -26.07
C GLU A 151 -8.52 12.77 -27.34
N PRO A 152 -9.66 12.06 -27.30
CA PRO A 152 -10.53 11.99 -28.46
C PRO A 152 -11.05 13.40 -28.73
N SER A 153 -10.54 14.03 -29.77
CA SER A 153 -11.08 15.28 -30.30
C SER A 153 -12.53 15.02 -30.70
N ASP A 154 -13.46 15.56 -29.92
CA ASP A 154 -14.92 15.48 -30.15
C ASP A 154 -15.28 15.96 -31.56
N PRO A 155 -15.91 15.12 -32.41
CA PRO A 155 -16.60 15.59 -33.59
C PRO A 155 -18.10 15.32 -33.44
N GLY A 156 -18.87 16.37 -33.20
CA GLY A 156 -20.21 16.49 -33.78
C GLY A 156 -21.35 15.74 -33.09
N SER A 157 -22.29 16.55 -32.61
CA SER A 157 -23.71 16.25 -32.42
C SER A 157 -24.30 15.25 -33.44
N GLY A 158 -24.85 14.15 -32.93
CA GLY A 158 -25.64 13.19 -33.69
C GLY A 158 -26.67 12.47 -32.81
N SER A 159 -27.93 12.83 -32.97
CA SER A 159 -29.10 12.21 -32.34
C SER A 159 -29.34 10.77 -32.81
N GLY A 160 -29.83 9.93 -31.90
CA GLY A 160 -30.68 8.77 -32.25
C GLY A 160 -30.08 7.40 -31.93
N GLY A 161 -30.72 6.66 -31.03
CA GLY A 161 -30.42 5.25 -30.80
C GLY A 161 -30.97 4.70 -29.50
N SER A 162 -32.28 4.44 -29.46
CA SER A 162 -32.90 3.64 -28.42
C SER A 162 -32.49 2.16 -28.50
N SER A 163 -32.49 1.52 -27.34
CA SER A 163 -32.63 0.06 -27.09
C SER A 163 -31.33 -0.77 -26.99
N PRO A 164 -31.30 -1.90 -26.26
CA PRO A 164 -32.13 -2.33 -25.13
C PRO A 164 -31.29 -2.66 -23.88
N ASN A 165 -31.98 -2.65 -22.74
CA ASN A 165 -31.53 -3.15 -21.45
C ASN A 165 -31.31 -4.68 -21.50
N PRO A 166 -30.16 -5.23 -21.07
CA PRO A 166 -30.07 -6.62 -20.64
C PRO A 166 -29.91 -6.67 -19.12
N GLY A 167 -30.90 -7.23 -18.45
CA GLY A 167 -30.83 -7.64 -17.05
C GLY A 167 -29.68 -8.64 -16.84
N GLY A 168 -28.49 -8.12 -16.58
CA GLY A 168 -27.33 -8.90 -16.18
C GLY A 168 -27.44 -9.24 -14.71
N GLY A 169 -27.94 -10.44 -14.41
CA GLY A 169 -27.82 -11.05 -13.08
C GLY A 169 -26.34 -11.09 -12.68
N SER A 170 -25.90 -10.08 -11.94
CA SER A 170 -24.52 -9.97 -11.50
C SER A 170 -24.27 -11.05 -10.45
N THR A 171 -23.65 -12.15 -10.87
CA THR A 171 -23.11 -13.14 -9.94
C THR A 171 -22.23 -12.39 -8.95
N PRO A 172 -22.52 -12.44 -7.64
CA PRO A 172 -21.86 -11.56 -6.70
C PRO A 172 -20.37 -11.91 -6.64
N LYS A 173 -19.53 -10.94 -7.04
CA LYS A 173 -18.07 -11.09 -7.16
C LYS A 173 -17.49 -11.48 -5.80
N ARG A 174 -16.80 -12.63 -5.75
CA ARG A 174 -16.06 -13.04 -4.56
C ARG A 174 -14.96 -12.02 -4.27
N ARG A 175 -14.89 -11.54 -3.03
CA ARG A 175 -13.86 -10.61 -2.57
C ARG A 175 -13.15 -11.14 -1.34
N THR A 176 -11.85 -10.88 -1.28
CA THR A 176 -11.01 -11.21 -0.13
C THR A 176 -10.59 -9.94 0.59
N ILE A 177 -10.86 -9.86 1.88
CA ILE A 177 -10.49 -8.73 2.74
C ILE A 177 -9.30 -9.14 3.59
N LEU A 178 -8.16 -8.51 3.34
CA LEU A 178 -6.97 -8.73 4.15
C LEU A 178 -7.15 -8.09 5.53
N ALA A 179 -6.59 -8.76 6.54
CA ALA A 179 -6.50 -8.23 7.89
C ALA A 179 -5.04 -7.97 8.23
N SER A 180 -4.76 -6.98 9.08
CA SER A 180 -3.46 -6.78 9.71
C SER A 180 -3.56 -7.03 11.22
N VAL A 181 -2.44 -7.41 11.84
CA VAL A 181 -2.38 -7.72 13.28
C VAL A 181 -1.38 -6.77 13.95
N ALA A 182 -1.90 -5.80 14.69
CA ALA A 182 -1.11 -4.96 15.58
C ALA A 182 -0.98 -5.65 16.95
N VAL A 183 0.22 -5.71 17.50
CA VAL A 183 0.48 -6.37 18.79
C VAL A 183 1.29 -5.45 19.69
N HIS A 184 0.82 -5.29 20.92
CA HIS A 184 1.52 -4.62 22.00
C HIS A 184 1.75 -5.60 23.14
N ARG A 185 2.79 -5.31 23.93
CA ARG A 185 3.13 -6.09 25.11
C ARG A 185 3.04 -5.19 26.33
N ASP A 186 2.48 -5.74 27.40
CA ASP A 186 2.65 -5.19 28.74
C ASP A 186 3.34 -6.22 29.66
N ALA A 187 3.45 -5.89 30.95
CA ALA A 187 4.12 -6.75 31.92
C ALA A 187 3.45 -8.14 32.06
N ARG A 188 2.12 -8.23 31.86
CA ARG A 188 1.27 -9.37 32.23
C ARG A 188 0.60 -10.07 31.04
N LYS A 189 0.53 -9.45 29.86
CA LYS A 189 -0.14 -9.97 28.67
C LYS A 189 0.51 -9.47 27.37
N ILE A 190 0.22 -10.21 26.32
CA ILE A 190 0.45 -9.82 24.92
C ILE A 190 -0.93 -9.58 24.33
N SER A 191 -1.24 -8.34 23.97
CA SER A 191 -2.54 -7.97 23.43
C SER A 191 -2.40 -7.21 22.13
N GLY A 192 -3.51 -7.00 21.44
CA GLY A 192 -3.45 -6.42 20.11
C GLY A 192 -4.81 -6.19 19.50
N ARG A 193 -4.78 -5.78 18.24
CA ARG A 193 -5.98 -5.53 17.45
C ARG A 193 -5.83 -6.11 16.05
N LEU A 194 -6.91 -6.68 15.56
CA LEU A 194 -7.10 -7.01 14.16
C LEU A 194 -7.73 -5.82 13.45
N ASN A 195 -7.00 -5.27 12.49
CA ASN A 195 -7.48 -4.20 11.65
C ASN A 195 -7.89 -4.79 10.30
N ALA A 196 -9.09 -4.45 9.87
CA ALA A 196 -9.68 -4.85 8.60
C ALA A 196 -10.80 -3.86 8.29
N SER A 197 -11.00 -3.56 7.01
CA SER A 197 -12.05 -2.64 6.55
C SER A 197 -13.46 -3.13 6.90
N GLU A 198 -13.65 -4.44 7.04
CA GLU A 198 -14.93 -5.02 7.46
C GLU A 198 -14.92 -5.59 8.87
N ARG A 199 -15.96 -5.24 9.62
CA ARG A 199 -16.16 -5.68 11.01
C ARG A 199 -16.18 -7.20 11.13
N THR A 200 -16.80 -7.89 10.18
CA THR A 200 -16.89 -9.37 10.10
C THR A 200 -15.53 -10.05 9.95
N CYS A 201 -14.54 -9.33 9.41
CA CYS A 201 -13.19 -9.82 9.22
C CYS A 201 -12.26 -9.54 10.41
N ARG A 202 -12.62 -8.64 11.33
CA ARG A 202 -11.92 -8.46 12.61
C ARG A 202 -12.59 -9.19 13.78
N SER A 203 -13.89 -9.45 13.71
CA SER A 203 -14.64 -10.08 14.80
C SER A 203 -14.47 -11.61 14.83
N LYS A 204 -14.40 -12.17 16.05
CA LYS A 204 -14.44 -13.63 16.31
C LYS A 204 -13.48 -14.42 15.42
N ARG A 205 -12.25 -13.91 15.26
CA ARG A 205 -11.17 -14.54 14.49
C ARG A 205 -10.31 -15.36 15.44
N LYS A 206 -9.91 -16.56 15.04
CA LYS A 206 -8.97 -17.39 15.80
C LYS A 206 -7.55 -16.84 15.61
N LEU A 207 -6.90 -16.49 16.71
CA LEU A 207 -5.51 -16.06 16.74
C LEU A 207 -4.65 -17.08 17.47
N THR A 208 -3.43 -17.25 16.99
CA THR A 208 -2.45 -18.17 17.57
C THR A 208 -1.16 -17.42 17.85
N LEU A 209 -0.68 -17.50 19.09
CA LEU A 209 0.65 -17.04 19.47
C LEU A 209 1.64 -18.16 19.20
N LYS A 210 2.67 -17.90 18.39
CA LYS A 210 3.68 -18.88 17.98
C LYS A 210 5.09 -18.43 18.30
N ARG A 211 5.96 -19.41 18.57
CA ARG A 211 7.43 -19.29 18.54
C ARG A 211 7.95 -20.23 17.47
N GLY A 212 8.45 -19.68 16.37
CA GLY A 212 8.77 -20.48 15.18
C GLY A 212 7.52 -21.19 14.64
N SER A 213 7.56 -22.52 14.61
CA SER A 213 6.45 -23.42 14.27
C SER A 213 5.58 -23.80 15.49
N LYS A 214 6.11 -23.69 16.71
CA LYS A 214 5.43 -24.11 17.93
C LYS A 214 4.31 -23.15 18.31
N VAL A 215 3.12 -23.69 18.53
CA VAL A 215 1.98 -22.96 19.10
C VAL A 215 2.16 -22.87 20.61
N LEU A 216 2.12 -21.65 21.14
CA LEU A 216 2.22 -21.38 22.57
C LEU A 216 0.84 -21.17 23.21
N ALA A 217 -0.03 -20.44 22.52
CA ALA A 217 -1.37 -20.11 23.00
C ALA A 217 -2.32 -19.84 21.83
N ARG A 218 -3.62 -19.92 22.09
CA ARG A 218 -4.70 -19.57 21.15
C ARG A 218 -5.69 -18.65 21.86
N THR A 219 -6.27 -17.73 21.11
CA THR A 219 -7.35 -16.85 21.58
C THR A 219 -8.28 -16.51 20.42
N THR A 220 -9.37 -15.82 20.71
CA THR A 220 -10.31 -15.33 19.71
C THR A 220 -10.47 -13.83 19.84
N SER A 221 -10.50 -13.10 18.72
CA SER A 221 -10.75 -11.66 18.77
C SER A 221 -12.18 -11.37 19.21
N ARG A 222 -12.32 -10.25 19.92
CA ARG A 222 -13.61 -9.66 20.27
C ARG A 222 -14.27 -9.03 19.06
N THR A 223 -15.49 -8.54 19.23
CA THR A 223 -16.31 -7.94 18.17
C THR A 223 -15.72 -6.64 17.60
N ASP A 224 -14.87 -5.96 18.36
CA ASP A 224 -14.12 -4.75 18.01
C ASP A 224 -12.76 -5.05 17.35
N GLY A 225 -12.39 -6.33 17.26
CA GLY A 225 -11.09 -6.80 16.73
C GLY A 225 -10.00 -6.95 17.77
N THR A 226 -10.23 -6.59 19.04
CA THR A 226 -9.20 -6.70 20.09
C THR A 226 -8.98 -8.14 20.54
N PHE A 227 -7.77 -8.46 20.99
CA PHE A 227 -7.45 -9.77 21.56
C PHE A 227 -6.35 -9.66 22.63
N ALA A 228 -6.24 -10.69 23.45
CA ALA A 228 -5.17 -10.82 24.45
C ALA A 228 -4.77 -12.28 24.66
N PHE A 229 -3.50 -12.48 24.96
CA PHE A 229 -2.90 -13.71 25.46
C PHE A 229 -2.29 -13.41 26.82
N SER A 230 -2.60 -14.23 27.82
CA SER A 230 -1.92 -14.16 29.12
C SER A 230 -0.43 -14.45 28.91
N ARG A 231 0.43 -13.61 29.49
CA ARG A 231 1.87 -13.81 29.40
C ARG A 231 2.24 -14.96 30.33
N SER A 232 2.98 -15.92 29.80
CA SER A 232 3.44 -17.07 30.58
C SER A 232 4.97 -17.10 30.61
N ALA A 233 5.55 -17.88 31.53
CA ALA A 233 7.00 -18.12 31.54
C ALA A 233 7.52 -18.60 30.17
N LYS A 234 6.68 -19.31 29.40
CA LYS A 234 7.00 -19.83 28.05
C LYS A 234 7.16 -18.74 26.99
N THR A 235 6.64 -17.53 27.21
CA THR A 235 6.78 -16.40 26.28
C THR A 235 7.87 -15.42 26.72
N ARG A 236 8.22 -15.40 28.02
CA ARG A 236 9.13 -14.40 28.60
C ARG A 236 10.49 -14.39 27.89
N ASN A 237 10.89 -13.22 27.38
CA ASN A 237 12.14 -12.99 26.67
C ASN A 237 12.29 -13.75 25.34
N GLN A 238 11.24 -14.40 24.85
CA GLN A 238 11.25 -15.16 23.60
C GLN A 238 10.74 -14.32 22.45
N ARG A 239 11.24 -14.53 21.24
CA ARG A 239 10.66 -13.93 20.03
C ARG A 239 9.42 -14.71 19.61
N VAL A 240 8.27 -14.04 19.60
CA VAL A 240 6.96 -14.64 19.30
C VAL A 240 6.23 -13.81 18.24
N ARG A 241 5.26 -14.43 17.57
CA ARG A 241 4.38 -13.76 16.59
C ARG A 241 2.95 -14.23 16.77
N VAL A 242 2.00 -13.36 16.44
CA VAL A 242 0.58 -13.69 16.41
C VAL A 242 0.18 -13.97 14.97
N THR A 243 -0.42 -15.12 14.72
CA THR A 243 -0.93 -15.52 13.39
C THR A 243 -2.45 -15.65 13.43
N VAL A 244 -3.12 -15.22 12.37
CA VAL A 244 -4.56 -15.37 12.15
C VAL A 244 -4.78 -16.15 10.88
N ALA A 245 -5.56 -17.22 10.97
CA ALA A 245 -5.93 -18.03 9.82
C ALA A 245 -7.00 -17.33 8.97
N SER A 246 -7.02 -17.57 7.66
CA SER A 246 -8.11 -17.13 6.79
C SER A 246 -9.44 -17.77 7.21
N VAL A 247 -10.55 -17.09 6.94
CA VAL A 247 -11.89 -17.64 7.17
C VAL A 247 -12.84 -17.13 6.11
N THR A 248 -13.60 -18.04 5.51
CA THR A 248 -14.69 -17.69 4.59
C THR A 248 -15.94 -17.43 5.42
N ARG A 249 -16.51 -16.22 5.34
CA ARG A 249 -17.68 -15.80 6.12
C ARG A 249 -18.98 -15.94 5.32
N SER A 250 -18.92 -15.84 4.01
CA SER A 250 -20.05 -16.04 3.11
C SER A 250 -19.57 -16.58 1.76
N LYS A 251 -20.50 -16.90 0.85
CA LYS A 251 -20.18 -17.31 -0.52
C LYS A 251 -19.35 -16.28 -1.29
N THR A 252 -19.35 -15.02 -0.85
CA THR A 252 -18.76 -13.87 -1.54
C THR A 252 -17.67 -13.18 -0.73
N LEU A 253 -17.49 -13.52 0.55
CA LEU A 253 -16.54 -12.87 1.45
C LEU A 253 -15.59 -13.86 2.10
N THR A 254 -14.31 -13.70 1.78
CA THR A 254 -13.20 -14.35 2.48
C THR A 254 -12.42 -13.32 3.27
N CYS A 255 -12.21 -13.57 4.55
CA CYS A 255 -11.31 -12.75 5.34
C CYS A 255 -9.92 -13.41 5.34
N GLY A 256 -8.92 -12.69 4.82
CA GLY A 256 -7.57 -13.16 4.61
C GLY A 256 -6.85 -13.57 5.90
N ALA A 257 -5.83 -14.41 5.75
CA ALA A 257 -4.89 -14.72 6.82
C ALA A 257 -3.98 -13.52 7.10
N SER A 258 -3.42 -13.45 8.30
CA SER A 258 -2.51 -12.38 8.69
C SER A 258 -1.49 -12.84 9.72
N THR A 259 -0.38 -12.13 9.84
CA THR A 259 0.66 -12.41 10.83
C THR A 259 1.24 -11.08 11.32
N SER A 260 1.42 -10.96 12.63
CA SER A 260 2.06 -9.79 13.23
C SER A 260 3.55 -9.77 12.96
N ALA A 261 4.15 -8.61 13.18
CA ALA A 261 5.58 -8.49 13.46
C ALA A 261 6.02 -9.45 14.58
N LEU A 262 7.30 -9.80 14.54
CA LEU A 262 7.95 -10.57 15.60
C LEU A 262 8.17 -9.66 16.81
N ILE A 263 7.66 -10.05 17.97
CA ILE A 263 7.74 -9.28 19.22
C ILE A 263 8.46 -10.10 20.30
N ARG A 264 9.04 -9.42 21.29
CA ARG A 264 9.68 -10.07 22.44
C ARG A 264 8.64 -10.31 23.53
N GLY A 265 8.32 -11.56 23.83
CA GLY A 265 7.26 -12.00 24.74
C GLY A 265 7.58 -11.98 26.23
#